data_AF-A0A285Q5Y0-F1
#
_entry.id   AF-A0A285Q5Y0-F1
#
_cell.length_a   1.000
_cell.length_b   1.000
_cell.length_c   1.000
_cell.angle_alpha   90.00
_cell.angle_beta   90.00
_cell.angle_gamma   90.00
#
_symmetry.space_group_name_H-M   'P 1'
#
loop_
_entity.id
_entity.type
_entity.pdbx_description
1 polymer ?
#
loop_
_entity_poly.entity_id
_entity_poly.type
_entity_poly.pdbx_seq_one_letter_code
_entity_poly.pdbx_strand_id
1 'polypeptide(L)'
;MDIGFHSWIPPENTWLETDQVFLVEIPASDPDLVELIAEEELEIEYSLDQRINKVVALLDNNRPLKAKLSVGLCNRSQSGRVENDEEIRISAIVYLHAAYVLPDEGMVIVVAGVQKPKGSWLQPCRSLQKEAMDVYSKHKEELAEFEREEAEQKQRDEALKSKFPRYSDFPTQAQLSPRVSAENLLPSFPKAVFPPLGRMTSPDRISKEALKQAANSGWLPPREGHYSGLRCLNENLQKFCLMSWVPYDGLPAYPEIRWAVQKGLRRAMTNPRLSGSDAPTIEHSEPKRLTVSLEDISTPGETFTDMVPDDTAFDERIRAVKEDLRQSGFEAIAWYQSFHVWNEETWGIYFNAKKLDDLALFLSDEFKTQRAGYLDYGFFCQLAVGLVFSHEFFHGRVESCLSWLEPNVSGARYLRYKKDVYDQLKETDDWLEEALANWASWDWCQTFLDNNLSLDVRQSEKLNKVIKDVLDLSPPGYNNWRIGESIGSQRLLAAQMAKGKPSLSAKNTFPLEGIFSDQPPYDLRTTDIPAFFIGEGAILDRLEILPNVINIPSRKELMKALEFFKYQRNKSGGKGSHEKWTGRDKRAFSLPKKDPISRRVFQTFLDHFSIDKKEYAQNIRLKL
;
A
#
# COMPACT_ATOMS: atom_id res chain seq x y z
N MET A 1 25.67 12.72 5.52
CA MET A 1 24.99 13.92 4.95
C MET A 1 24.89 13.60 3.48
N ASP A 2 23.87 12.81 3.18
CA ASP A 2 23.85 11.91 2.04
C ASP A 2 22.73 12.34 1.11
N ILE A 3 23.11 12.54 -0.17
CA ILE A 3 22.28 12.66 -1.39
C ILE A 3 21.00 13.46 -1.16
N GLY A 4 20.92 14.69 -1.71
CA GLY A 4 19.80 15.66 -1.59
C GLY A 4 18.39 15.12 -1.86
N PHE A 5 17.95 14.18 -1.04
CA PHE A 5 16.65 13.59 -1.00
C PHE A 5 15.83 14.45 -0.07
N HIS A 6 14.75 15.01 -0.58
CA HIS A 6 13.84 15.84 0.20
C HIS A 6 12.96 15.03 1.18
N SER A 7 13.45 13.88 1.68
CA SER A 7 12.75 13.03 2.64
C SER A 7 13.68 12.46 3.71
N TRP A 8 13.18 12.42 4.94
CA TRP A 8 13.77 11.80 6.12
C TRP A 8 13.62 10.28 6.13
N ILE A 9 12.63 9.73 5.43
CA ILE A 9 12.41 8.29 5.30
C ILE A 9 13.59 7.65 4.54
N PRO A 10 14.26 6.64 5.11
CA PRO A 10 15.23 5.84 4.36
C PRO A 10 14.55 5.16 3.17
N PRO A 11 15.07 5.32 1.94
CA PRO A 11 14.45 4.70 0.78
C PRO A 11 14.57 3.18 0.81
N GLU A 12 13.46 2.47 0.60
CA GLU A 12 13.40 1.03 0.45
C GLU A 12 13.18 0.65 -1.01
N ASN A 13 14.18 0.01 -1.63
CA ASN A 13 14.14 -0.37 -3.04
C ASN A 13 13.87 -1.87 -3.21
N THR A 14 12.86 -2.22 -3.99
CA THR A 14 12.62 -3.62 -4.41
C THR A 14 12.97 -3.79 -5.89
N TRP A 15 13.87 -4.72 -6.21
CA TRP A 15 14.31 -4.97 -7.58
C TRP A 15 13.75 -6.30 -8.13
N LEU A 16 13.09 -6.25 -9.28
CA LEU A 16 12.75 -7.41 -10.09
C LEU A 16 13.77 -7.54 -11.24
N GLU A 17 14.31 -8.74 -11.44
CA GLU A 17 15.16 -9.06 -12.58
C GLU A 17 14.44 -10.09 -13.44
N THR A 18 14.19 -9.75 -14.70
CA THR A 18 13.47 -10.63 -15.63
C THR A 18 14.01 -10.47 -17.05
N ASP A 19 14.10 -11.60 -17.74
CA ASP A 19 14.40 -11.72 -19.15
C ASP A 19 13.13 -11.97 -19.97
N GLN A 20 11.94 -11.74 -19.42
CA GLN A 20 10.66 -11.93 -20.13
C GLN A 20 10.13 -10.64 -20.79
N VAL A 21 10.58 -9.49 -20.32
CA VAL A 21 10.20 -8.17 -20.84
C VAL A 21 11.39 -7.37 -21.34
N PHE A 22 11.14 -6.39 -22.21
CA PHE A 22 12.12 -5.42 -22.65
C PHE A 22 11.52 -4.01 -22.60
N LEU A 23 12.40 -3.01 -22.61
CA LEU A 23 12.01 -1.60 -22.48
C LEU A 23 12.14 -0.88 -23.81
N VAL A 24 11.19 0.01 -24.07
CA VAL A 24 11.16 0.88 -25.22
C VAL A 24 10.82 2.30 -24.77
N GLU A 25 11.68 3.25 -25.07
CA GLU A 25 11.45 4.67 -24.82
C GLU A 25 10.84 5.34 -26.06
N ILE A 26 9.73 6.06 -25.93
CA ILE A 26 9.01 6.69 -27.04
C ILE A 26 8.43 8.05 -26.63
N PRO A 27 8.17 8.96 -27.58
CA PRO A 27 7.40 10.16 -27.29
C PRO A 27 5.93 9.82 -26.99
N ALA A 28 5.30 10.57 -26.09
CA ALA A 28 3.87 10.47 -25.76
C ALA A 28 2.96 10.86 -26.96
N SER A 29 3.52 11.56 -27.94
CA SER A 29 2.89 11.89 -29.22
C SER A 29 2.80 10.69 -30.18
N ASP A 30 3.38 9.54 -29.83
CA ASP A 30 3.29 8.33 -30.66
C ASP A 30 1.83 7.85 -30.75
N PRO A 31 1.28 7.69 -31.97
CA PRO A 31 -0.12 7.32 -32.16
C PRO A 31 -0.44 5.87 -31.76
N ASP A 32 0.53 4.96 -31.80
CA ASP A 32 0.33 3.55 -31.48
C ASP A 32 0.35 3.31 -29.95
N LEU A 33 0.80 4.29 -29.16
CA LEU A 33 0.85 4.17 -27.69
C LEU A 33 -0.54 4.08 -27.06
N VAL A 34 -1.50 4.88 -27.54
CA VAL A 34 -2.87 4.87 -27.01
C VAL A 34 -3.56 3.54 -27.31
N GLU A 35 -3.37 3.01 -28.53
CA GLU A 35 -3.85 1.67 -28.92
C GLU A 35 -3.27 0.59 -28.01
N LEU A 36 -1.95 0.57 -27.80
CA LEU A 36 -1.29 -0.43 -26.97
C LEU A 36 -1.76 -0.39 -25.50
N ILE A 37 -2.04 0.80 -24.96
CA ILE A 37 -2.55 0.95 -23.58
C ILE A 37 -4.00 0.51 -23.48
N ALA A 38 -4.84 0.84 -24.46
CA ALA A 38 -6.25 0.48 -24.46
C ALA A 38 -6.44 -1.03 -24.62
N GLU A 39 -5.82 -1.63 -25.63
CA GLU A 39 -6.03 -3.04 -26.00
C GLU A 39 -5.12 -4.01 -25.23
N GLU A 40 -4.10 -3.51 -24.51
CA GLU A 40 -3.06 -4.27 -23.79
C GLU A 40 -2.19 -5.21 -24.64
N GLU A 41 -2.50 -5.33 -25.94
CA GLU A 41 -1.77 -6.13 -26.90
C GLU A 41 -1.68 -5.40 -28.24
N LEU A 42 -0.58 -5.63 -28.96
CA LEU A 42 -0.34 -5.05 -30.27
C LEU A 42 0.35 -6.06 -31.17
N GLU A 43 -0.17 -6.25 -32.38
CA GLU A 43 0.45 -7.09 -33.40
C GLU A 43 1.60 -6.35 -34.07
N ILE A 44 2.79 -6.95 -34.07
CA ILE A 44 4.01 -6.38 -34.62
C ILE A 44 4.58 -7.30 -35.69
N GLU A 45 4.72 -6.78 -36.90
CA GLU A 45 5.52 -7.40 -37.95
C GLU A 45 7.01 -7.10 -37.75
N TYR A 46 7.86 -8.12 -37.83
CA TYR A 46 9.31 -7.98 -37.76
C TYR A 46 10.03 -9.00 -38.64
N SER A 47 11.28 -8.68 -39.00
CA SER A 47 12.18 -9.57 -39.72
C SER A 47 13.17 -10.26 -38.77
N LEU A 48 13.68 -11.44 -39.12
CA LEU A 48 14.81 -12.02 -38.41
C LEU A 48 16.15 -11.34 -38.74
N ASP A 49 16.24 -10.60 -39.86
CA ASP A 49 17.42 -9.77 -40.15
C ASP A 49 17.30 -8.42 -39.42
N GLN A 50 18.16 -8.25 -38.40
CA GLN A 50 18.22 -7.04 -37.60
C GLN A 50 18.46 -5.77 -38.44
N ARG A 51 19.18 -5.89 -39.58
CA ARG A 51 19.43 -4.75 -40.49
C ARG A 51 18.14 -4.29 -41.14
N ILE A 52 17.25 -5.22 -41.53
CA ILE A 52 15.96 -4.89 -42.12
C ILE A 52 15.10 -4.14 -41.11
N ASN A 53 14.98 -4.62 -39.87
CA ASN A 53 14.20 -3.91 -38.84
C ASN A 53 14.76 -2.54 -38.51
N LYS A 54 16.09 -2.38 -38.47
CA LYS A 54 16.72 -1.08 -38.26
C LYS A 54 16.45 -0.11 -39.41
N VAL A 55 16.46 -0.59 -40.66
CA VAL A 55 16.13 0.23 -41.83
C VAL A 55 14.65 0.61 -41.84
N VAL A 56 13.75 -0.35 -41.57
CA VAL A 56 12.31 -0.08 -41.46
C VAL A 56 12.03 0.93 -40.35
N ALA A 57 12.67 0.78 -39.18
CA ALA A 57 12.56 1.72 -38.07
C ALA A 57 13.04 3.13 -38.42
N LEU A 58 14.07 3.28 -39.24
CA LEU A 58 14.55 4.58 -39.70
C LEU A 58 13.63 5.23 -40.74
N LEU A 59 12.91 4.41 -41.52
CA LEU A 59 11.96 4.88 -42.53
C LEU A 59 10.60 5.24 -41.91
N ASP A 60 10.22 4.58 -40.81
CA ASP A 60 8.96 4.80 -40.10
C ASP A 60 9.11 5.74 -38.88
N ASN A 61 9.71 6.91 -39.12
CA ASN A 61 9.89 7.93 -38.06
C ASN A 61 8.56 8.44 -37.46
N ASN A 62 7.43 8.16 -38.10
CA ASN A 62 6.11 8.57 -37.63
C ASN A 62 5.47 7.57 -36.65
N ARG A 63 6.04 6.36 -36.49
CA ARG A 63 5.57 5.29 -35.59
C ARG A 63 6.73 4.65 -34.80
N PRO A 64 7.43 5.43 -33.97
CA PRO A 64 8.61 4.95 -33.26
C PRO A 64 8.36 3.74 -32.34
N LEU A 65 7.14 3.56 -31.82
CA LEU A 65 6.78 2.41 -30.98
C LEU A 65 6.86 1.09 -31.75
N LYS A 66 6.11 0.95 -32.85
CA LYS A 66 6.13 -0.27 -33.68
C LYS A 66 7.54 -0.58 -34.18
N ALA A 67 8.25 0.46 -34.63
CA ALA A 67 9.64 0.37 -35.04
C ALA A 67 10.55 -0.22 -33.96
N LYS A 68 10.53 0.32 -32.73
CA LYS A 68 11.38 -0.15 -31.64
C LYS A 68 10.95 -1.52 -31.08
N LEU A 69 9.66 -1.81 -31.05
CA LEU A 69 9.14 -3.14 -30.68
C LEU A 69 9.65 -4.23 -31.64
N SER A 70 9.67 -3.96 -32.95
CA SER A 70 10.20 -4.90 -33.96
C SER A 70 11.68 -5.24 -33.72
N VAL A 71 12.50 -4.25 -33.33
CA VAL A 71 13.92 -4.44 -32.99
C VAL A 71 14.07 -5.27 -31.72
N GLY A 72 13.28 -4.97 -30.69
CA GLY A 72 13.28 -5.73 -29.43
C GLY A 72 12.87 -7.20 -29.61
N LEU A 73 11.86 -7.47 -30.46
CA LEU A 73 11.42 -8.82 -30.82
C LEU A 73 12.52 -9.60 -31.56
N CYS A 74 13.12 -8.99 -32.59
CA CYS A 74 14.21 -9.59 -33.36
C CYS A 74 15.36 -10.07 -32.46
N ASN A 75 15.81 -9.18 -31.56
CA ASN A 75 16.92 -9.46 -30.66
C ASN A 75 16.61 -10.57 -29.64
N ARG A 76 15.35 -10.72 -29.24
CA ARG A 76 14.91 -11.84 -28.39
C ARG A 76 14.81 -13.15 -29.15
N SER A 77 14.23 -13.14 -30.35
CA SER A 77 14.08 -14.33 -31.19
C SER A 77 15.43 -14.94 -31.59
N GLN A 78 16.45 -14.11 -31.78
CA GLN A 78 17.83 -14.55 -32.06
C GLN A 78 18.55 -15.16 -30.84
N SER A 79 18.08 -14.94 -29.61
CA SER A 79 18.70 -15.51 -28.40
C SER A 79 18.38 -16.99 -28.18
N GLY A 80 17.61 -17.65 -29.07
CA GLY A 80 17.15 -19.04 -28.89
C GLY A 80 17.08 -19.93 -30.13
N ARG A 81 17.59 -19.52 -31.31
CA ARG A 81 17.53 -20.35 -32.54
C ARG A 81 18.86 -20.48 -33.27
N VAL A 82 19.07 -21.69 -33.80
CA VAL A 82 20.06 -22.06 -34.82
C VAL A 82 19.45 -21.83 -36.19
N GLU A 83 20.30 -21.32 -37.09
CA GLU A 83 20.09 -21.01 -38.50
C GLU A 83 19.16 -21.99 -39.23
N ASN A 84 18.05 -21.47 -39.77
CA ASN A 84 17.46 -21.91 -41.04
C ASN A 84 16.55 -20.78 -41.55
N ASP A 85 16.94 -20.24 -42.71
CA ASP A 85 16.18 -19.32 -43.57
C ASP A 85 14.85 -19.99 -44.01
N GLU A 86 13.71 -19.30 -44.15
CA GLU A 86 13.36 -18.48 -45.34
C GLU A 86 12.09 -17.61 -45.11
N GLU A 87 11.70 -17.25 -43.87
CA GLU A 87 10.56 -16.33 -43.66
C GLU A 87 11.01 -14.86 -43.56
N ILE A 88 10.65 -14.07 -44.58
CA ILE A 88 11.07 -12.66 -44.74
C ILE A 88 10.36 -11.72 -43.73
N ARG A 89 9.17 -12.10 -43.25
CA ARG A 89 8.39 -11.35 -42.25
C ARG A 89 7.62 -12.30 -41.33
N ILE A 90 7.72 -12.05 -40.03
CA ILE A 90 7.03 -12.78 -38.95
C ILE A 90 6.12 -11.79 -38.23
N SER A 91 4.90 -12.21 -37.88
CA SER A 91 4.03 -11.48 -36.97
C SER A 91 4.14 -12.04 -35.55
N ALA A 92 4.17 -11.17 -34.54
CA ALA A 92 4.05 -11.56 -33.14
C ALA A 92 3.16 -10.58 -32.36
N ILE A 93 2.39 -11.12 -31.43
CA ILE A 93 1.62 -10.32 -30.46
C ILE A 93 2.55 -9.89 -29.33
N VAL A 94 2.64 -8.59 -29.13
CA VAL A 94 3.33 -7.96 -28.00
C VAL A 94 2.31 -7.54 -26.96
N TYR A 95 2.55 -7.92 -25.71
CA TYR A 95 1.72 -7.52 -24.58
C TYR A 95 2.33 -6.35 -23.83
N LEU A 96 1.49 -5.41 -23.44
CA LEU A 96 1.83 -4.34 -22.51
C LEU A 96 1.94 -4.91 -21.10
N HIS A 97 3.10 -4.71 -20.46
CA HIS A 97 3.29 -5.02 -19.05
C HIS A 97 3.12 -3.76 -18.21
N ALA A 98 3.69 -2.64 -18.63
CA ALA A 98 3.51 -1.37 -17.94
C ALA A 98 3.93 -0.21 -18.85
N ALA A 99 3.45 0.99 -18.54
CA ALA A 99 3.93 2.22 -19.16
C ALA A 99 4.15 3.28 -18.09
N TYR A 100 5.25 4.02 -18.20
CA TYR A 100 5.63 5.06 -17.23
C TYR A 100 6.03 6.33 -17.96
N VAL A 101 5.69 7.48 -17.39
CA VAL A 101 6.22 8.77 -17.87
C VAL A 101 7.60 9.01 -17.26
N LEU A 102 8.50 9.56 -18.06
CA LEU A 102 9.86 9.96 -17.66
C LEU A 102 9.88 11.45 -17.23
N PRO A 103 10.94 11.92 -16.53
CA PRO A 103 11.01 13.31 -16.07
C PRO A 103 11.08 14.33 -17.21
N ASP A 104 11.61 13.90 -18.36
CA ASP A 104 11.61 14.70 -19.58
C ASP A 104 10.17 14.73 -20.14
N GLU A 105 9.48 15.84 -19.90
CA GLU A 105 8.08 16.04 -20.29
C GLU A 105 7.85 15.61 -21.76
N GLY A 106 6.97 14.64 -21.96
CA GLY A 106 6.64 14.10 -23.29
C GLY A 106 7.31 12.78 -23.66
N MET A 107 8.14 12.18 -22.80
CA MET A 107 8.68 10.82 -23.03
C MET A 107 8.02 9.79 -22.12
N VAL A 108 7.72 8.63 -22.71
CA VAL A 108 7.11 7.47 -22.05
C VAL A 108 8.01 6.26 -22.26
N ILE A 109 8.18 5.44 -21.22
CA ILE A 109 8.81 4.14 -21.33
C ILE A 109 7.75 3.03 -21.26
N VAL A 110 7.75 2.19 -22.28
CA VAL A 110 6.88 1.02 -22.43
C VAL A 110 7.66 -0.22 -22.01
N VAL A 111 7.09 -1.00 -21.10
CA VAL A 111 7.53 -2.33 -20.72
C VAL A 111 6.71 -3.34 -21.52
N ALA A 112 7.36 -4.06 -22.41
CA ALA A 112 6.71 -4.96 -23.37
C ALA A 112 7.25 -6.39 -23.26
N GLY A 113 6.41 -7.38 -23.55
CA GLY A 113 6.80 -8.79 -23.55
C GLY A 113 5.96 -9.65 -24.50
N VAL A 114 6.45 -10.82 -24.89
CA VAL A 114 5.74 -11.77 -25.77
C VAL A 114 4.79 -12.70 -25.00
N GLN A 115 4.78 -12.61 -23.67
CA GLN A 115 3.88 -13.35 -22.80
C GLN A 115 2.93 -12.38 -22.10
N LYS A 116 1.66 -12.79 -21.96
CA LYS A 116 0.69 -12.04 -21.17
C LYS A 116 1.22 -11.81 -19.75
N PRO A 117 1.08 -10.59 -19.18
CA PRO A 117 1.52 -10.31 -17.83
C PRO A 117 0.81 -11.24 -16.82
N LYS A 118 1.59 -11.86 -15.94
CA LYS A 118 1.11 -12.70 -14.83
C LYS A 118 1.56 -12.06 -13.51
N GLY A 119 0.63 -11.71 -12.64
CA GLY A 119 0.90 -11.07 -11.34
C GLY A 119 0.69 -9.55 -11.34
N SER A 120 0.75 -8.95 -10.16
CA SER A 120 0.34 -7.54 -9.92
C SER A 120 1.41 -6.49 -10.25
N TRP A 121 2.67 -6.90 -10.39
CA TRP A 121 3.83 -5.99 -10.46
C TRP A 121 4.04 -5.32 -11.83
N LEU A 122 3.41 -5.88 -12.87
CA LEU A 122 3.58 -5.54 -14.28
C LEU A 122 2.21 -5.56 -14.98
N GLN A 123 1.19 -4.98 -14.35
CA GLN A 123 -0.08 -4.73 -15.02
C GLN A 123 -0.23 -3.24 -15.33
N PRO A 124 -0.82 -2.89 -16.48
CA PRO A 124 -1.24 -1.53 -16.77
C PRO A 124 -2.10 -0.97 -15.64
N CYS A 125 -1.90 0.30 -15.31
CA CYS A 125 -2.75 0.97 -14.33
C CYS A 125 -4.19 1.00 -14.87
N ARG A 126 -5.14 0.37 -14.16
CA ARG A 126 -6.53 0.24 -14.65
C ARG A 126 -7.20 1.58 -14.95
N SER A 127 -6.88 2.63 -14.19
CA SER A 127 -7.38 3.98 -14.46
C SER A 127 -6.83 4.52 -15.78
N LEU A 128 -5.50 4.41 -15.98
CA LEU A 128 -4.85 4.80 -17.24
C LEU A 128 -5.41 4.01 -18.43
N GLN A 129 -5.61 2.70 -18.27
CA GLN A 129 -6.20 1.86 -19.32
C GLN A 129 -7.62 2.32 -19.67
N LYS A 130 -8.45 2.60 -18.67
CA LYS A 130 -9.82 3.08 -18.89
C LYS A 130 -9.83 4.41 -19.63
N GLU A 131 -9.00 5.37 -19.21
CA GLU A 131 -8.88 6.67 -19.89
C GLU A 131 -8.35 6.52 -21.32
N ALA A 132 -7.36 5.63 -21.54
CA ALA A 132 -6.86 5.33 -22.87
C ALA A 132 -7.93 4.68 -23.76
N MET A 133 -8.77 3.79 -23.20
CA MET A 133 -9.88 3.16 -23.91
C MET A 133 -10.91 4.20 -24.38
N ASP A 134 -11.24 5.18 -23.54
CA ASP A 134 -12.15 6.27 -23.89
C ASP A 134 -11.57 7.12 -25.03
N VAL A 135 -10.27 7.49 -24.94
CA VAL A 135 -9.58 8.24 -25.99
C VAL A 135 -9.49 7.42 -27.30
N TYR A 136 -9.20 6.13 -27.21
CA TYR A 136 -9.04 5.26 -28.37
C TYR A 136 -10.36 4.97 -29.09
N SER A 137 -11.45 4.77 -28.33
CA SER A 137 -12.79 4.56 -28.89
C SER A 137 -13.26 5.76 -29.68
N LYS A 138 -13.05 6.96 -29.13
CA LYS A 138 -13.35 8.21 -29.82
C LYS A 138 -12.52 8.36 -31.10
N HIS A 139 -11.23 8.02 -31.05
CA HIS A 139 -10.37 8.04 -32.23
C HIS A 139 -10.84 7.05 -33.31
N LYS A 140 -11.27 5.83 -32.94
CA LYS A 140 -11.84 4.85 -33.87
C LYS A 140 -13.10 5.39 -34.56
N GLU A 141 -13.96 6.10 -33.84
CA GLU A 141 -15.15 6.74 -34.41
C GLU A 141 -14.79 7.84 -35.42
N GLU A 142 -13.85 8.72 -35.05
CA GLU A 142 -13.35 9.79 -35.93
C GLU A 142 -12.66 9.23 -37.18
N LEU A 143 -11.87 8.16 -37.04
CA LEU A 143 -11.21 7.49 -38.15
C LEU A 143 -12.22 6.83 -39.09
N ALA A 144 -13.24 6.16 -38.54
CA ALA A 144 -14.30 5.56 -39.34
C ALA A 144 -15.14 6.63 -40.09
N GLU A 145 -15.35 7.80 -39.49
CA GLU A 145 -15.98 8.93 -40.18
C GLU A 145 -15.10 9.46 -41.31
N PHE A 146 -13.82 9.67 -41.04
CA PHE A 146 -12.83 10.10 -42.04
C PHE A 146 -12.75 9.11 -43.23
N GLU A 147 -12.67 7.81 -42.97
CA GLU A 147 -12.62 6.78 -44.03
C GLU A 147 -13.91 6.74 -44.87
N ARG A 148 -15.07 7.01 -44.26
CA ARG A 148 -16.34 7.16 -45.00
C ARG A 148 -16.32 8.40 -45.91
N GLU A 149 -15.87 9.54 -45.39
CA GLU A 149 -15.74 10.76 -46.19
C GLU A 149 -14.75 10.59 -47.34
N GLU A 150 -13.59 9.96 -47.10
CA GLU A 150 -12.59 9.69 -48.11
C GLU A 150 -13.13 8.72 -49.19
N ALA A 151 -13.85 7.67 -48.79
CA ALA A 151 -14.48 6.74 -49.73
C ALA A 151 -15.56 7.42 -50.58
N GLU A 152 -16.40 8.28 -49.99
CA GLU A 152 -17.40 9.07 -50.71
C GLU A 152 -16.73 10.06 -51.68
N GLN A 153 -15.66 10.74 -51.25
CA GLN A 153 -14.92 11.67 -52.09
C GLN A 153 -14.25 10.94 -53.26
N LYS A 154 -13.65 9.78 -53.01
CA LYS A 154 -13.07 8.93 -54.06
C LYS A 154 -14.12 8.47 -55.07
N GLN A 155 -15.31 8.08 -54.62
CA GLN A 155 -16.43 7.74 -55.52
C GLN A 155 -16.91 8.94 -56.34
N ARG A 156 -16.99 10.14 -55.75
CA ARG A 156 -17.31 11.38 -56.47
C ARG A 156 -16.26 11.72 -57.52
N ASP A 157 -14.98 11.60 -57.16
CA ASP A 157 -13.85 11.87 -58.05
C ASP A 157 -13.81 10.87 -59.22
N GLU A 158 -14.06 9.58 -58.96
CA GLU A 158 -14.19 8.55 -60.01
C GLU A 158 -15.39 8.84 -60.93
N ALA A 159 -16.54 9.25 -60.38
CA ALA A 159 -17.72 9.63 -61.17
C ALA A 159 -17.48 10.89 -62.03
N LEU A 160 -16.72 11.87 -61.53
CA LEU A 160 -16.33 13.07 -62.27
C LEU A 160 -15.32 12.75 -63.37
N LYS A 161 -14.31 11.91 -63.10
CA LYS A 161 -13.35 11.42 -64.11
C LYS A 161 -14.06 10.67 -65.25
N SER A 162 -15.07 9.86 -64.92
CA SER A 162 -15.90 9.18 -65.93
C SER A 162 -16.69 10.16 -66.81
N LYS A 163 -17.20 11.26 -66.25
CA LYS A 163 -17.97 12.27 -66.99
C LYS A 163 -17.09 13.24 -67.79
N PHE A 164 -15.86 13.52 -67.34
CA PHE A 164 -14.96 14.49 -67.96
C PHE A 164 -13.56 13.91 -68.21
N PRO A 165 -13.41 12.94 -69.13
CA PRO A 165 -12.15 12.21 -69.34
C PRO A 165 -10.99 13.08 -69.87
N ARG A 166 -11.25 14.33 -70.26
CA ARG A 166 -10.21 15.29 -70.69
C ARG A 166 -9.60 16.12 -69.55
N TYR A 167 -10.15 16.04 -68.33
CA TYR A 167 -9.63 16.71 -67.15
C TYR A 167 -9.01 15.67 -66.22
N SER A 168 -7.68 15.60 -66.17
CA SER A 168 -6.94 14.63 -65.35
C SER A 168 -6.85 15.03 -63.88
N ASP A 169 -6.91 16.33 -63.58
CA ASP A 169 -6.55 16.86 -62.27
C ASP A 169 -7.73 17.63 -61.65
N PHE A 170 -8.54 16.91 -60.87
CA PHE A 170 -9.43 17.52 -59.90
C PHE A 170 -8.62 17.79 -58.63
N PRO A 171 -8.58 19.03 -58.12
CA PRO A 171 -7.84 19.33 -56.89
C PRO A 171 -8.54 18.69 -55.70
N THR A 172 -8.07 17.53 -55.27
CA THR A 172 -8.47 16.93 -53.99
C THR A 172 -7.72 17.68 -52.88
N GLN A 173 -8.44 18.39 -52.00
CA GLN A 173 -7.83 18.85 -50.75
C GLN A 173 -7.51 17.60 -49.92
N ALA A 174 -6.23 17.34 -49.68
CA ALA A 174 -5.81 16.27 -48.80
C ALA A 174 -6.27 16.60 -47.37
N GLN A 175 -7.37 16.01 -46.93
CA GLN A 175 -7.74 16.05 -45.52
C GLN A 175 -6.70 15.23 -44.73
N LEU A 176 -6.24 15.77 -43.60
CA LEU A 176 -5.32 15.08 -42.71
C LEU A 176 -6.09 14.00 -41.95
N SER A 177 -5.61 12.76 -42.00
CA SER A 177 -6.16 11.67 -41.20
C SER A 177 -6.13 12.03 -39.70
N PRO A 178 -7.19 11.73 -38.93
CA PRO A 178 -7.23 11.93 -37.49
C PRO A 178 -6.00 11.31 -36.81
N ARG A 179 -5.45 12.00 -35.80
CA ARG A 179 -4.31 11.51 -35.02
C ARG A 179 -4.68 11.42 -33.55
N VAL A 180 -4.24 10.34 -32.91
CA VAL A 180 -4.38 10.14 -31.47
C VAL A 180 -3.02 10.30 -30.78
N SER A 181 -3.01 10.74 -29.53
CA SER A 181 -1.81 10.93 -28.72
C SER A 181 -2.11 10.67 -27.25
N ALA A 182 -1.10 10.20 -26.52
CA ALA A 182 -1.16 9.99 -25.08
C ALA A 182 -0.79 11.25 -24.25
N GLU A 183 -0.56 12.41 -24.87
CA GLU A 183 -0.18 13.65 -24.16
C GLU A 183 -1.18 14.04 -23.07
N ASN A 184 -2.48 13.92 -23.37
CA ASN A 184 -3.55 14.21 -22.40
C ASN A 184 -3.65 13.16 -21.28
N LEU A 185 -3.02 11.99 -21.47
CA LEU A 185 -3.01 10.90 -20.50
C LEU A 185 -1.82 10.99 -19.53
N LEU A 186 -0.79 11.82 -19.83
CA LEU A 186 0.44 11.96 -19.04
C LEU A 186 0.25 12.15 -17.53
N PRO A 187 -0.77 12.91 -17.05
CA PRO A 187 -1.05 13.00 -15.62
C PRO A 187 -1.33 11.64 -14.97
N SER A 188 -2.02 10.76 -15.68
CA SER A 188 -2.46 9.43 -15.25
C SER A 188 -1.38 8.35 -15.37
N PHE A 189 -0.25 8.65 -16.03
CA PHE A 189 0.89 7.72 -16.07
C PHE A 189 1.58 7.64 -14.70
N PRO A 190 1.89 6.43 -14.22
CA PRO A 190 2.85 6.22 -13.14
C PRO A 190 4.22 6.84 -13.49
N LYS A 191 4.92 7.35 -12.48
CA LYS A 191 6.19 8.06 -12.66
C LYS A 191 7.38 7.11 -12.56
N ALA A 192 8.40 7.33 -13.39
CA ALA A 192 9.64 6.54 -13.31
C ALA A 192 10.88 7.29 -13.81
N VAL A 193 12.06 6.85 -13.35
CA VAL A 193 13.36 7.27 -13.87
C VAL A 193 14.07 6.11 -14.53
N PHE A 194 14.81 6.42 -15.60
CA PHE A 194 15.49 5.44 -16.45
C PHE A 194 17.00 5.72 -16.55
N PRO A 195 17.77 5.55 -15.45
CA PRO A 195 19.22 5.77 -15.48
C PRO A 195 19.94 4.78 -16.41
N PRO A 196 20.89 5.25 -17.24
CA PRO A 196 21.77 4.36 -17.99
C PRO A 196 22.71 3.64 -17.03
N LEU A 197 22.74 2.29 -17.09
CA LEU A 197 23.57 1.48 -16.19
C LEU A 197 25.05 1.46 -16.57
N GLY A 198 25.40 1.72 -17.83
CA GLY A 198 26.78 1.65 -18.32
C GLY A 198 27.46 0.32 -17.94
N ARG A 199 28.58 0.37 -17.20
CA ARG A 199 29.30 -0.81 -16.67
C ARG A 199 28.90 -1.18 -15.23
N MET A 200 27.87 -0.57 -14.66
CA MET A 200 27.47 -0.80 -13.28
C MET A 200 26.80 -2.17 -13.12
N THR A 201 27.40 -3.01 -12.27
CA THR A 201 26.88 -4.36 -11.97
C THR A 201 26.49 -4.53 -10.50
N SER A 202 26.89 -3.61 -9.62
CA SER A 202 26.61 -3.68 -8.18
C SER A 202 25.17 -3.19 -7.89
N PRO A 203 24.32 -4.00 -7.25
CA PRO A 203 22.95 -3.61 -6.88
C PRO A 203 22.87 -2.32 -6.04
N ASP A 204 23.83 -2.09 -5.14
CA ASP A 204 23.85 -0.91 -4.27
C ASP A 204 24.18 0.35 -5.07
N ARG A 205 25.13 0.25 -6.01
CA ARG A 205 25.47 1.36 -6.91
C ARG A 205 24.30 1.71 -7.82
N ILE A 206 23.61 0.70 -8.35
CA ILE A 206 22.41 0.88 -9.17
C ILE A 206 21.32 1.59 -8.37
N SER A 207 21.06 1.12 -7.14
CA SER A 207 20.08 1.73 -6.24
C SER A 207 20.42 3.19 -5.92
N LYS A 208 21.69 3.47 -5.63
CA LYS A 208 22.15 4.83 -5.33
C LYS A 208 22.00 5.78 -6.52
N GLU A 209 22.33 5.33 -7.72
CA GLU A 209 22.20 6.16 -8.93
C GLU A 209 20.73 6.36 -9.31
N ALA A 210 19.90 5.32 -9.22
CA ALA A 210 18.47 5.44 -9.48
C ALA A 210 17.78 6.38 -8.47
N LEU A 211 18.13 6.30 -7.19
CA LEU A 211 17.64 7.26 -6.18
C LEU A 211 18.13 8.68 -6.45
N LYS A 212 19.38 8.84 -6.91
CA LYS A 212 19.89 10.16 -7.31
C LYS A 212 19.11 10.76 -8.48
N GLN A 213 18.78 9.95 -9.50
CA GLN A 213 17.92 10.40 -10.60
C GLN A 213 16.50 10.70 -10.12
N ALA A 214 15.94 9.88 -9.23
CA ALA A 214 14.63 10.12 -8.63
C ALA A 214 14.60 11.46 -7.89
N ALA A 215 15.62 11.77 -7.08
CA ALA A 215 15.74 13.05 -6.39
C ALA A 215 15.87 14.24 -7.37
N ASN A 216 16.50 14.04 -8.52
CA ASN A 216 16.68 15.07 -9.54
C ASN A 216 15.50 15.18 -10.52
N SER A 217 14.50 14.29 -10.43
CA SER A 217 13.37 14.25 -11.37
C SER A 217 12.40 15.42 -11.23
N GLY A 218 12.48 16.17 -10.12
CA GLY A 218 11.49 17.20 -9.75
C GLY A 218 10.21 16.64 -9.13
N TRP A 219 10.00 15.31 -9.13
CA TRP A 219 8.87 14.70 -8.46
C TRP A 219 9.14 14.45 -6.97
N LEU A 220 8.06 14.52 -6.19
CA LEU A 220 8.11 14.26 -4.75
C LEU A 220 8.40 12.78 -4.45
N PRO A 221 9.04 12.48 -3.31
CA PRO A 221 9.23 11.11 -2.85
C PRO A 221 7.88 10.42 -2.56
N PRO A 222 7.83 9.08 -2.53
CA PRO A 222 6.65 8.34 -2.12
C PRO A 222 6.43 8.46 -0.62
N ARG A 223 5.15 8.41 -0.21
CA ARG A 223 4.71 8.55 1.19
C ARG A 223 5.50 7.68 2.17
N GLU A 224 5.76 6.43 1.78
CA GLU A 224 6.41 5.42 2.61
C GLU A 224 7.91 5.24 2.32
N GLY A 225 8.50 6.07 1.45
CA GLY A 225 9.88 5.88 0.99
C GLY A 225 10.12 4.63 0.13
N HIS A 226 9.05 3.97 -0.37
CA HIS A 226 9.16 2.74 -1.15
C HIS A 226 9.31 2.99 -2.66
N TYR A 227 10.33 2.39 -3.24
CA TYR A 227 10.62 2.45 -4.68
C TYR A 227 10.60 1.05 -5.30
N SER A 228 10.05 0.98 -6.51
CA SER A 228 10.01 -0.23 -7.34
C SER A 228 11.11 -0.14 -8.38
N GLY A 229 11.79 -1.23 -8.66
CA GLY A 229 12.86 -1.25 -9.66
C GLY A 229 12.77 -2.46 -10.58
N LEU A 230 12.76 -2.26 -11.89
CA LEU A 230 12.88 -3.32 -12.88
C LEU A 230 14.28 -3.31 -13.48
N ARG A 231 14.94 -4.48 -13.54
CA ARG A 231 16.19 -4.70 -14.27
C ARG A 231 15.91 -5.63 -15.44
N CYS A 232 16.11 -5.12 -16.64
CA CYS A 232 15.90 -5.85 -17.87
C CYS A 232 16.76 -5.27 -18.99
N LEU A 233 16.63 -5.86 -20.17
CA LEU A 233 17.29 -5.40 -21.38
C LEU A 233 16.38 -4.39 -22.10
N ASN A 234 16.96 -3.39 -22.74
CA ASN A 234 16.21 -2.59 -23.72
C ASN A 234 16.11 -3.32 -25.06
N GLU A 235 15.48 -2.66 -26.03
CA GLU A 235 15.36 -3.13 -27.41
C GLU A 235 16.71 -3.44 -28.07
N ASN A 236 17.82 -2.86 -27.60
CA ASN A 236 19.18 -3.04 -28.12
C ASN A 236 20.06 -4.00 -27.29
N LEU A 237 19.48 -4.85 -26.43
CA LEU A 237 20.19 -5.79 -25.55
C LEU A 237 21.16 -5.15 -24.55
N GLN A 238 21.04 -3.84 -24.32
CA GLN A 238 21.78 -3.15 -23.28
C GLN A 238 21.02 -3.30 -21.95
N LYS A 239 21.76 -3.47 -20.86
CA LYS A 239 21.16 -3.58 -19.52
C LYS A 239 20.71 -2.20 -19.04
N PHE A 240 19.49 -2.12 -18.57
CA PHE A 240 18.95 -0.92 -17.94
C PHE A 240 18.28 -1.22 -16.62
N CYS A 241 18.04 -0.16 -15.87
CA CYS A 241 17.13 -0.21 -14.75
C CYS A 241 16.10 0.91 -14.83
N LEU A 242 14.86 0.54 -14.58
CA LEU A 242 13.73 1.43 -14.47
C LEU A 242 13.35 1.49 -13.00
N MET A 243 13.29 2.68 -12.40
CA MET A 243 12.82 2.87 -11.03
C MET A 243 11.52 3.67 -11.04
N SER A 244 10.44 3.11 -10.49
CA SER A 244 9.12 3.74 -10.43
C SER A 244 8.60 3.85 -9.01
N TRP A 245 7.84 4.91 -8.76
CA TRP A 245 7.16 5.17 -7.51
C TRP A 245 5.91 6.02 -7.75
N VAL A 246 5.07 6.13 -6.72
CA VAL A 246 3.94 7.05 -6.71
C VAL A 246 4.39 8.28 -5.91
N PRO A 247 4.62 9.44 -6.55
CA PRO A 247 4.91 10.68 -5.83
C PRO A 247 3.79 10.99 -4.86
N TYR A 248 4.15 11.53 -3.70
CA TYR A 248 3.18 11.90 -2.68
C TYR A 248 3.19 13.41 -2.49
N ASP A 249 2.09 14.06 -2.85
CA ASP A 249 1.84 15.50 -2.83
C ASP A 249 0.89 15.95 -1.70
N GLY A 250 0.53 15.02 -0.81
CA GLY A 250 -0.31 15.28 0.36
C GLY A 250 0.43 15.99 1.50
N LEU A 251 -0.25 16.07 2.64
CA LEU A 251 0.33 16.59 3.89
C LEU A 251 1.52 15.73 4.33
N PRO A 252 2.53 16.26 5.05
CA PRO A 252 3.67 15.46 5.51
C PRO A 252 3.23 14.14 6.16
N ALA A 253 3.72 13.02 5.66
CA ALA A 253 3.31 11.70 6.15
C ALA A 253 3.85 11.46 7.56
N TYR A 254 3.08 10.79 8.42
CA TYR A 254 3.55 10.45 9.77
C TYR A 254 4.88 9.66 9.78
N PRO A 255 5.13 8.69 8.86
CA PRO A 255 6.44 8.06 8.75
C PRO A 255 7.60 9.04 8.54
N GLU A 256 7.39 10.10 7.76
CA GLU A 256 8.37 11.18 7.53
C GLU A 256 8.66 11.95 8.81
N ILE A 257 7.62 12.34 9.54
CA ILE A 257 7.71 13.04 10.83
C ILE A 257 8.48 12.18 11.85
N ARG A 258 8.11 10.91 11.97
CA ARG A 258 8.76 9.94 12.88
C ARG A 258 10.25 9.80 12.55
N TRP A 259 10.60 9.63 11.27
CA TRP A 259 12.00 9.54 10.87
C TRP A 259 12.77 10.84 11.11
N ALA A 260 12.13 12.00 10.96
CA ALA A 260 12.71 13.30 11.27
C ALA A 260 13.04 13.41 12.78
N VAL A 261 12.12 13.00 13.66
CA VAL A 261 12.36 12.94 15.12
C VAL A 261 13.49 11.97 15.45
N GLN A 262 13.43 10.74 14.94
CA GLN A 262 14.41 9.69 15.25
C GLN A 262 15.85 10.07 14.83
N LYS A 263 16.00 10.67 13.65
CA LYS A 263 17.32 11.04 13.11
C LYS A 263 17.78 12.40 13.60
N GLY A 264 16.87 13.38 13.64
CA GLY A 264 17.16 14.78 13.94
C GLY A 264 17.15 15.14 15.42
N LEU A 265 16.37 14.43 16.23
CA LEU A 265 16.11 14.75 17.64
C LEU A 265 16.33 13.55 18.56
N ARG A 266 17.55 13.00 18.56
CA ARG A 266 17.90 11.83 19.41
C ARG A 266 17.59 12.01 20.91
N ARG A 267 17.56 13.25 21.42
CA ARG A 267 17.21 13.57 22.82
C ARG A 267 15.71 13.45 23.13
N ALA A 268 14.86 13.41 22.09
CA ALA A 268 13.44 13.16 22.24
C ALA A 268 13.12 11.68 22.52
N MET A 269 14.10 10.79 22.36
CA MET A 269 13.93 9.36 22.56
C MET A 269 14.70 8.85 23.76
N THR A 270 14.21 7.75 24.33
CA THR A 270 14.96 6.95 25.31
C THR A 270 16.19 6.33 24.63
N ASN A 271 17.32 6.29 25.33
CA ASN A 271 18.56 5.73 24.80
C ASN A 271 19.25 4.85 25.86
N PRO A 272 19.39 3.52 25.65
CA PRO A 272 18.86 2.77 24.50
C PRO A 272 17.33 2.68 24.53
N ARG A 273 16.70 2.52 23.35
CA ARG A 273 15.29 2.16 23.25
C ARG A 273 15.09 0.71 23.70
N LEU A 274 13.91 0.41 24.25
CA LEU A 274 13.53 -0.92 24.74
C LEU A 274 13.21 -1.86 23.56
N SER A 275 13.38 -3.17 23.79
CA SER A 275 13.23 -4.24 22.79
C SER A 275 12.29 -5.36 23.22
N GLY A 276 11.61 -5.20 24.37
CA GLY A 276 10.62 -6.16 24.88
C GLY A 276 9.22 -5.57 24.78
N SER A 277 8.21 -6.43 24.93
CA SER A 277 6.83 -5.98 25.12
C SER A 277 6.54 -5.85 26.62
N ASP A 278 6.34 -4.62 27.10
CA ASP A 278 6.01 -4.33 28.51
C ASP A 278 4.52 -4.59 28.81
N ALA A 279 4.02 -5.79 28.51
CA ALA A 279 2.67 -6.22 28.94
C ALA A 279 2.63 -6.46 30.46
N PRO A 280 1.49 -6.27 31.16
CA PRO A 280 1.38 -6.65 32.56
C PRO A 280 1.41 -8.18 32.71
N THR A 281 2.50 -8.72 33.27
CA THR A 281 2.58 -10.07 33.89
C THR A 281 2.05 -11.29 33.10
N ILE A 282 2.07 -11.29 31.76
CA ILE A 282 1.68 -12.45 30.96
C ILE A 282 2.93 -13.28 30.59
N GLU A 283 2.89 -14.60 30.79
CA GLU A 283 3.91 -15.52 30.26
C GLU A 283 3.94 -15.42 28.72
N HIS A 284 5.04 -14.90 28.18
CA HIS A 284 5.14 -14.47 26.80
C HIS A 284 5.23 -15.66 25.82
N SER A 285 4.20 -15.86 25.01
CA SER A 285 4.38 -16.41 23.67
C SER A 285 5.00 -15.35 22.75
N GLU A 286 5.73 -15.77 21.70
CA GLU A 286 6.28 -14.82 20.73
C GLU A 286 5.16 -13.99 20.08
N PRO A 287 5.22 -12.64 20.10
CA PRO A 287 4.17 -11.80 19.56
C PRO A 287 4.05 -11.98 18.05
N LYS A 288 2.82 -12.16 17.57
CA LYS A 288 2.51 -12.23 16.14
C LYS A 288 2.14 -10.83 15.64
N ARG A 289 3.05 -10.18 14.90
CA ARG A 289 2.76 -8.89 14.25
C ARG A 289 1.65 -9.06 13.23
N LEU A 290 0.56 -8.28 13.26
CA LEU A 290 -0.51 -8.25 12.26
C LEU A 290 -0.68 -6.84 11.73
N THR A 291 -0.78 -6.64 10.41
CA THR A 291 -1.22 -5.30 9.94
C THR A 291 -2.72 -5.24 9.98
N VAL A 292 -3.25 -4.55 10.98
CA VAL A 292 -4.66 -4.29 11.15
C VAL A 292 -4.97 -2.90 10.60
N SER A 293 -5.87 -2.78 9.64
CA SER A 293 -6.46 -1.50 9.23
C SER A 293 -7.88 -1.41 9.76
N LEU A 294 -8.25 -0.27 10.36
CA LEU A 294 -9.66 -0.03 10.68
C LEU A 294 -10.54 -0.04 9.43
N GLU A 295 -10.00 0.31 8.26
CA GLU A 295 -10.75 0.27 7.00
C GLU A 295 -11.10 -1.18 6.63
N ASP A 296 -10.17 -2.12 6.84
CA ASP A 296 -10.37 -3.56 6.61
C ASP A 296 -11.37 -4.15 7.62
N ILE A 297 -11.40 -3.63 8.86
CA ILE A 297 -12.35 -4.05 9.91
C ILE A 297 -13.67 -3.30 9.84
N SER A 298 -13.77 -2.18 9.11
CA SER A 298 -15.02 -1.40 9.03
C SER A 298 -15.98 -1.92 7.97
N THR A 299 -15.57 -2.88 7.13
CA THR A 299 -16.44 -3.51 6.13
C THR A 299 -17.25 -4.66 6.78
N PRO A 300 -18.58 -4.61 6.85
CA PRO A 300 -19.40 -5.64 7.50
C PRO A 300 -19.34 -6.99 6.80
N GLY A 301 -19.47 -8.05 7.59
CA GLY A 301 -20.00 -9.32 7.12
C GLY A 301 -19.05 -10.22 6.32
N GLU A 302 -17.85 -9.77 5.95
CA GLU A 302 -16.86 -10.61 5.25
C GLU A 302 -15.71 -11.10 6.16
N THR A 303 -15.32 -10.28 7.14
CA THR A 303 -14.13 -10.51 7.98
C THR A 303 -14.34 -11.67 8.97
N PHE A 304 -15.46 -11.66 9.69
CA PHE A 304 -15.74 -12.61 10.78
C PHE A 304 -16.96 -13.50 10.55
N THR A 305 -17.39 -13.71 9.30
CA THR A 305 -18.50 -14.61 8.96
C THR A 305 -18.29 -16.02 9.52
N ASP A 306 -19.35 -16.64 10.01
CA ASP A 306 -19.39 -18.00 10.56
C ASP A 306 -18.57 -18.23 11.84
N MET A 307 -18.13 -17.15 12.50
CA MET A 307 -17.55 -17.24 13.84
C MET A 307 -18.61 -17.71 14.83
N VAL A 308 -18.27 -18.72 15.64
CA VAL A 308 -19.14 -19.26 16.70
C VAL A 308 -18.50 -18.95 18.05
N PRO A 309 -19.28 -18.54 19.06
CA PRO A 309 -18.73 -18.32 20.40
C PRO A 309 -18.15 -19.62 20.95
N ASP A 310 -16.99 -19.52 21.58
CA ASP A 310 -16.44 -20.61 22.38
C ASP A 310 -17.11 -20.60 23.75
N ASP A 311 -18.01 -21.55 23.97
CA ASP A 311 -18.79 -21.70 25.21
C ASP A 311 -17.96 -22.28 26.38
N THR A 312 -16.67 -22.59 26.16
CA THR A 312 -15.81 -23.12 27.22
C THR A 312 -15.59 -22.08 28.32
N ALA A 313 -15.98 -22.42 29.55
CA ALA A 313 -15.87 -21.56 30.72
C ALA A 313 -16.53 -20.16 30.54
N PHE A 314 -17.60 -20.09 29.74
CA PHE A 314 -18.26 -18.86 29.33
C PHE A 314 -18.49 -17.84 30.46
N ASP A 315 -19.16 -18.24 31.54
CA ASP A 315 -19.48 -17.36 32.68
C ASP A 315 -18.23 -16.85 33.41
N GLU A 316 -17.18 -17.68 33.50
CA GLU A 316 -15.93 -17.32 34.15
C GLU A 316 -15.15 -16.30 33.32
N ARG A 317 -15.09 -16.52 31.99
CA ARG A 317 -14.43 -15.61 31.04
C ARG A 317 -15.08 -14.23 31.02
N ILE A 318 -16.41 -14.18 30.96
CA ILE A 318 -17.16 -12.91 31.02
C ILE A 318 -16.93 -12.20 32.36
N ARG A 319 -16.94 -12.93 33.48
CA ARG A 319 -16.65 -12.34 34.79
C ARG A 319 -15.22 -11.79 34.87
N ALA A 320 -14.25 -12.54 34.34
CA ALA A 320 -12.85 -12.15 34.33
C ALA A 320 -12.62 -10.87 33.50
N VAL A 321 -13.12 -10.81 32.26
CA VAL A 321 -12.96 -9.61 31.41
C VAL A 321 -13.68 -8.40 31.98
N LYS A 322 -14.85 -8.57 32.63
CA LYS A 322 -15.53 -7.49 33.37
C LYS A 322 -14.65 -6.95 34.50
N GLU A 323 -13.97 -7.82 35.23
CA GLU A 323 -13.10 -7.41 36.32
C GLU A 323 -11.82 -6.74 35.80
N ASP A 324 -11.22 -7.28 34.74
CA ASP A 324 -10.08 -6.68 34.07
C ASP A 324 -10.39 -5.26 33.55
N LEU A 325 -11.54 -5.08 32.91
CA LEU A 325 -12.02 -3.77 32.45
C LEU A 325 -12.21 -2.80 33.62
N ARG A 326 -12.70 -3.26 34.78
CA ARG A 326 -12.85 -2.40 35.97
C ARG A 326 -11.52 -1.97 36.57
N GLN A 327 -10.54 -2.87 36.56
CA GLN A 327 -9.25 -2.63 37.21
C GLN A 327 -8.33 -1.80 36.32
N SER A 328 -8.27 -2.11 35.02
CA SER A 328 -7.25 -1.57 34.12
C SER A 328 -7.83 -0.97 32.83
N GLY A 329 -9.15 -0.94 32.66
CA GLY A 329 -9.76 -0.43 31.43
C GLY A 329 -9.36 -1.28 30.21
N PHE A 330 -9.17 -0.62 29.07
CA PHE A 330 -8.81 -1.31 27.83
C PHE A 330 -7.34 -1.78 27.83
N GLU A 331 -6.49 -1.24 28.72
CA GLU A 331 -5.09 -1.68 28.90
C GLU A 331 -4.97 -3.18 29.24
N ALA A 332 -6.02 -3.79 29.82
CA ALA A 332 -6.05 -5.22 30.08
C ALA A 332 -6.20 -6.09 28.82
N ILE A 333 -6.70 -5.51 27.74
CA ILE A 333 -7.05 -6.20 26.50
C ILE A 333 -6.04 -5.87 25.41
N ALA A 334 -5.61 -4.62 25.32
CA ALA A 334 -4.55 -4.18 24.44
C ALA A 334 -3.74 -3.06 25.08
N TRP A 335 -2.58 -2.70 24.53
CA TRP A 335 -1.80 -1.54 24.99
C TRP A 335 -0.94 -0.97 23.88
N TYR A 336 -0.59 0.30 24.00
CA TYR A 336 0.24 1.02 23.05
C TYR A 336 1.70 1.18 23.51
N GLN A 337 2.64 0.89 22.61
CA GLN A 337 4.08 1.09 22.80
C GLN A 337 4.62 2.16 21.85
N SER A 338 4.96 3.31 22.44
CA SER A 338 5.49 4.52 21.79
C SER A 338 6.84 4.31 21.05
N PHE A 339 7.04 4.85 19.85
CA PHE A 339 8.35 4.75 19.18
C PHE A 339 9.45 5.55 19.90
N HIS A 340 9.09 6.52 20.75
CA HIS A 340 10.05 7.30 21.55
C HIS A 340 10.77 6.44 22.59
N VAL A 341 10.13 5.36 23.07
CA VAL A 341 10.67 4.49 24.12
C VAL A 341 11.06 3.11 23.56
N TRP A 342 10.25 2.54 22.67
CA TRP A 342 10.46 1.20 22.09
C TRP A 342 11.09 1.27 20.70
N ASN A 343 11.82 0.22 20.33
CA ASN A 343 12.58 0.17 19.08
C ASN A 343 11.67 -0.13 17.85
N GLU A 344 12.25 -0.17 16.64
CA GLU A 344 11.49 -0.40 15.39
C GLU A 344 10.78 -1.76 15.30
N GLU A 345 11.22 -2.75 16.07
CA GLU A 345 10.69 -4.10 16.07
C GLU A 345 9.54 -4.25 17.08
N THR A 346 9.50 -3.41 18.12
CA THR A 346 8.57 -3.55 19.25
C THR A 346 7.69 -2.35 19.55
N TRP A 347 7.78 -1.24 18.80
CA TRP A 347 6.79 -0.17 18.94
C TRP A 347 5.50 -0.54 18.20
N GLY A 348 4.34 -0.11 18.70
CA GLY A 348 3.03 -0.36 18.09
C GLY A 348 1.91 -0.68 19.09
N ILE A 349 0.78 -1.15 18.57
CA ILE A 349 -0.37 -1.59 19.35
C ILE A 349 -0.28 -3.10 19.58
N TYR A 350 -0.47 -3.55 20.81
CA TYR A 350 -0.42 -4.96 21.17
C TYR A 350 -1.77 -5.42 21.70
N PHE A 351 -2.33 -6.47 21.12
CA PHE A 351 -3.57 -7.12 21.55
C PHE A 351 -3.26 -8.40 22.31
N ASN A 352 -3.96 -8.63 23.41
CA ASN A 352 -4.09 -9.94 24.02
C ASN A 352 -5.22 -10.70 23.31
N ALA A 353 -4.87 -11.67 22.47
CA ALA A 353 -5.82 -12.38 21.61
C ALA A 353 -6.96 -13.04 22.39
N LYS A 354 -6.63 -13.66 23.54
CA LYS A 354 -7.61 -14.32 24.40
C LYS A 354 -8.56 -13.32 25.06
N LYS A 355 -8.05 -12.22 25.62
CA LYS A 355 -8.88 -11.20 26.27
C LYS A 355 -9.78 -10.48 25.26
N LEU A 356 -9.34 -10.38 24.02
CA LEU A 356 -10.14 -9.83 22.93
C LEU A 356 -11.33 -10.73 22.58
N ASP A 357 -11.13 -12.05 22.54
CA ASP A 357 -12.24 -13.01 22.41
C ASP A 357 -13.20 -12.91 23.61
N ASP A 358 -12.65 -12.79 24.84
CA ASP A 358 -13.46 -12.66 26.06
C ASP A 358 -14.34 -11.39 26.01
N LEU A 359 -13.82 -10.28 25.47
CA LEU A 359 -14.59 -9.06 25.25
C LEU A 359 -15.72 -9.27 24.24
N ALA A 360 -15.47 -9.98 23.13
CA ALA A 360 -16.51 -10.28 22.14
C ALA A 360 -17.64 -11.14 22.74
N LEU A 361 -17.30 -12.12 23.58
CA LEU A 361 -18.27 -12.92 24.34
C LEU A 361 -19.12 -12.03 25.27
N PHE A 362 -18.45 -11.16 26.03
CA PHE A 362 -19.13 -10.22 26.93
C PHE A 362 -20.11 -9.30 26.20
N LEU A 363 -19.70 -8.69 25.07
CA LEU A 363 -20.56 -7.82 24.26
C LEU A 363 -21.79 -8.58 23.71
N SER A 364 -21.58 -9.79 23.20
CA SER A 364 -22.65 -10.67 22.72
C SER A 364 -23.65 -11.03 23.83
N ASP A 365 -23.15 -11.38 25.01
CA ASP A 365 -23.98 -11.78 26.15
C ASP A 365 -24.86 -10.64 26.67
N GLU A 366 -24.29 -9.44 26.83
CA GLU A 366 -25.05 -8.26 27.27
C GLU A 366 -26.14 -7.89 26.26
N PHE A 367 -25.83 -7.94 24.96
CA PHE A 367 -26.82 -7.66 23.92
C PHE A 367 -27.98 -8.68 23.92
N LYS A 368 -27.66 -9.97 24.08
CA LYS A 368 -28.67 -11.04 24.21
C LYS A 368 -29.52 -10.85 25.46
N THR A 369 -28.92 -10.48 26.58
CA THR A 369 -29.61 -10.23 27.86
C THR A 369 -30.61 -9.08 27.76
N GLN A 370 -30.30 -8.06 26.95
CA GLN A 370 -31.24 -6.97 26.66
C GLN A 370 -32.42 -7.39 25.75
N ARG A 371 -32.51 -8.66 25.32
CA ARG A 371 -33.56 -9.21 24.44
C ARG A 371 -33.72 -8.38 23.16
N ALA A 372 -32.60 -7.99 22.57
CA ALA A 372 -32.50 -7.05 21.46
C ALA A 372 -32.80 -7.65 20.08
N GLY A 373 -32.88 -8.98 19.99
CA GLY A 373 -32.96 -9.71 18.73
C GLY A 373 -31.75 -10.61 18.57
N TYR A 374 -31.42 -10.95 17.33
CA TYR A 374 -30.25 -11.76 16.99
C TYR A 374 -29.29 -10.93 16.14
N LEU A 375 -28.02 -10.91 16.55
CA LEU A 375 -26.89 -10.47 15.72
C LEU A 375 -25.88 -11.61 15.69
N ASP A 376 -25.20 -11.77 14.56
CA ASP A 376 -24.18 -12.79 14.38
C ASP A 376 -23.02 -12.60 15.38
N TYR A 377 -22.38 -13.69 15.81
CA TYR A 377 -21.27 -13.56 16.77
C TYR A 377 -20.05 -12.87 16.15
N GLY A 378 -19.81 -13.06 14.84
CA GLY A 378 -18.78 -12.35 14.10
C GLY A 378 -18.92 -10.83 14.14
N PHE A 379 -20.15 -10.32 14.28
CA PHE A 379 -20.39 -8.89 14.51
C PHE A 379 -19.78 -8.40 15.83
N PHE A 380 -19.93 -9.17 16.92
CA PHE A 380 -19.35 -8.80 18.21
C PHE A 380 -17.82 -8.94 18.23
N CYS A 381 -17.27 -9.88 17.46
CA CYS A 381 -15.83 -9.95 17.20
C CYS A 381 -15.32 -8.68 16.51
N GLN A 382 -16.01 -8.24 15.44
CA GLN A 382 -15.68 -7.02 14.71
C GLN A 382 -15.75 -5.78 15.62
N LEU A 383 -16.78 -5.71 16.45
CA LEU A 383 -16.98 -4.64 17.42
C LEU A 383 -15.90 -4.62 18.49
N ALA A 384 -15.53 -5.77 19.05
CA ALA A 384 -14.46 -5.89 20.04
C ALA A 384 -13.12 -5.40 19.47
N VAL A 385 -12.74 -5.84 18.27
CA VAL A 385 -11.49 -5.41 17.63
C VAL A 385 -11.50 -3.91 17.39
N GLY A 386 -12.56 -3.36 16.81
CA GLY A 386 -12.60 -1.95 16.44
C GLY A 386 -12.69 -1.00 17.63
N LEU A 387 -13.42 -1.36 18.69
CA LEU A 387 -13.45 -0.58 19.94
C LEU A 387 -12.05 -0.48 20.56
N VAL A 388 -11.38 -1.64 20.72
CA VAL A 388 -10.07 -1.71 21.35
C VAL A 388 -9.00 -1.07 20.47
N PHE A 389 -9.01 -1.32 19.16
CA PHE A 389 -8.07 -0.67 18.24
C PHE A 389 -8.24 0.85 18.25
N SER A 390 -9.47 1.37 18.24
CA SER A 390 -9.71 2.82 18.22
C SER A 390 -9.21 3.50 19.50
N HIS A 391 -9.33 2.83 20.65
CA HIS A 391 -8.75 3.26 21.92
C HIS A 391 -7.22 3.36 21.81
N GLU A 392 -6.56 2.26 21.43
CA GLU A 392 -5.10 2.22 21.37
C GLU A 392 -4.51 3.14 20.28
N PHE A 393 -5.22 3.27 19.17
CA PHE A 393 -4.85 4.19 18.10
C PHE A 393 -4.94 5.65 18.56
N PHE A 394 -5.79 5.99 19.52
CA PHE A 394 -5.83 7.33 20.11
C PHE A 394 -4.51 7.68 20.82
N HIS A 395 -3.91 6.77 21.57
CA HIS A 395 -2.57 6.98 22.13
C HIS A 395 -1.52 7.19 21.04
N GLY A 396 -1.64 6.43 19.94
CA GLY A 396 -0.86 6.65 18.73
C GLY A 396 -1.04 8.03 18.11
N ARG A 397 -2.27 8.55 18.07
CA ARG A 397 -2.58 9.93 17.64
C ARG A 397 -1.91 10.95 18.55
N VAL A 398 -1.98 10.77 19.87
CA VAL A 398 -1.30 11.63 20.85
C VAL A 398 0.22 11.65 20.62
N GLU A 399 0.85 10.48 20.45
CA GLU A 399 2.28 10.39 20.12
C GLU A 399 2.59 11.09 18.79
N SER A 400 1.80 10.84 17.74
CA SER A 400 2.02 11.44 16.42
C SER A 400 1.97 12.96 16.45
N CYS A 401 1.06 13.51 17.25
CA CYS A 401 0.88 14.93 17.41
C CYS A 401 2.08 15.55 18.15
N LEU A 402 2.51 14.94 19.25
CA LEU A 402 3.70 15.38 19.96
C LEU A 402 4.92 15.32 19.03
N SER A 403 5.07 14.23 18.26
CA SER A 403 6.13 14.07 17.25
C SER A 403 6.14 15.18 16.20
N TRP A 404 4.97 15.65 15.77
CA TRP A 404 4.86 16.80 14.86
C TRP A 404 5.35 18.11 15.50
N LEU A 405 5.11 18.30 16.81
CA LEU A 405 5.55 19.49 17.53
C LEU A 405 7.05 19.47 17.87
N GLU A 406 7.66 18.30 18.01
CA GLU A 406 9.06 18.17 18.47
C GLU A 406 10.10 18.84 17.56
N PRO A 407 10.10 18.64 16.22
CA PRO A 407 11.01 19.34 15.30
C PRO A 407 10.88 20.86 15.41
N ASN A 408 9.65 21.37 15.53
CA ASN A 408 9.35 22.80 15.57
C ASN A 408 9.92 23.49 16.82
N VAL A 409 10.01 22.76 17.93
CA VAL A 409 10.50 23.29 19.22
C VAL A 409 11.87 22.75 19.60
N SER A 410 12.46 21.87 18.78
CA SER A 410 13.74 21.19 19.01
C SER A 410 13.87 20.59 20.42
N GLY A 411 12.82 19.90 20.89
CA GLY A 411 12.76 19.39 22.27
C GLY A 411 11.91 18.13 22.42
N ALA A 412 12.19 17.37 23.48
CA ALA A 412 11.50 16.12 23.84
C ALA A 412 10.11 16.41 24.41
N ARG A 413 9.10 16.52 23.56
CA ARG A 413 7.72 16.83 23.98
C ARG A 413 7.03 15.57 24.47
N TYR A 414 7.18 14.45 23.77
CA TYR A 414 6.49 13.22 24.12
C TYR A 414 6.91 12.72 25.51
N LEU A 415 8.22 12.51 25.73
CA LEU A 415 8.72 12.01 27.01
C LEU A 415 8.38 12.94 28.18
N ARG A 416 8.37 14.26 27.93
CA ARG A 416 7.99 15.24 28.95
C ARG A 416 6.50 15.17 29.27
N TYR A 417 5.65 15.10 28.24
CA TYR A 417 4.21 14.93 28.42
C TYR A 417 3.90 13.65 29.18
N LYS A 418 4.50 12.52 28.78
CA LYS A 418 4.33 11.23 29.46
C LYS A 418 4.64 11.34 30.96
N LYS A 419 5.81 11.87 31.30
CA LYS A 419 6.26 11.99 32.69
C LYS A 419 5.50 13.04 33.50
N ASP A 420 5.33 14.23 32.95
CA ASP A 420 4.86 15.40 33.70
C ASP A 420 3.33 15.52 33.70
N VAL A 421 2.63 14.82 32.80
CA VAL A 421 1.17 14.88 32.66
C VAL A 421 0.56 13.50 32.82
N TYR A 422 0.83 12.59 31.87
CA TYR A 422 0.16 11.29 31.80
C TYR A 422 0.36 10.48 33.09
N ASP A 423 1.62 10.26 33.48
CA ASP A 423 1.97 9.49 34.67
C ASP A 423 1.50 10.17 35.99
N GLN A 424 1.35 11.51 35.99
CA GLN A 424 0.87 12.25 37.17
C GLN A 424 -0.64 12.19 37.36
N LEU A 425 -1.38 12.07 36.24
CA LEU A 425 -2.84 12.03 36.23
C LEU A 425 -3.39 10.60 36.21
N LYS A 426 -2.51 9.59 36.15
CA LYS A 426 -2.87 8.17 36.19
C LYS A 426 -3.86 7.87 37.32
N GLU A 427 -4.93 7.15 36.97
CA GLU A 427 -6.03 6.72 37.83
C GLU A 427 -6.82 7.87 38.50
N THR A 428 -6.85 9.05 37.87
CA THR A 428 -7.66 10.20 38.32
C THR A 428 -8.72 10.59 37.28
N ASP A 429 -9.78 11.28 37.69
CA ASP A 429 -10.82 11.78 36.77
C ASP A 429 -10.29 12.83 35.78
N ASP A 430 -9.13 13.43 36.07
CA ASP A 430 -8.43 14.39 35.21
C ASP A 430 -7.54 13.69 34.16
N TRP A 431 -7.53 12.35 34.09
CA TRP A 431 -6.78 11.57 33.10
C TRP A 431 -7.44 11.62 31.72
N LEU A 432 -7.38 12.81 31.11
CA LEU A 432 -8.10 13.13 29.87
C LEU A 432 -7.75 12.23 28.69
N GLU A 433 -6.51 11.75 28.61
CA GLU A 433 -6.08 10.89 27.49
C GLU A 433 -6.91 9.59 27.44
N GLU A 434 -7.07 8.91 28.58
CA GLU A 434 -7.85 7.65 28.66
C GLU A 434 -9.35 7.89 28.44
N ALA A 435 -9.87 9.00 28.99
CA ALA A 435 -11.26 9.38 28.77
C ALA A 435 -11.55 9.62 27.28
N LEU A 436 -10.64 10.34 26.60
CA LEU A 436 -10.77 10.67 25.19
C LEU A 436 -10.45 9.47 24.27
N ALA A 437 -9.61 8.53 24.71
CA ALA A 437 -9.41 7.25 24.03
C ALA A 437 -10.71 6.42 24.03
N ASN A 438 -11.40 6.32 25.18
CA ASN A 438 -12.72 5.69 25.26
C ASN A 438 -13.79 6.44 24.44
N TRP A 439 -13.73 7.77 24.38
CA TRP A 439 -14.59 8.54 23.48
C TRP A 439 -14.32 8.19 22.01
N ALA A 440 -13.05 8.04 21.61
CA ALA A 440 -12.70 7.64 20.24
C ALA A 440 -13.24 6.25 19.90
N SER A 441 -13.24 5.29 20.84
CA SER A 441 -13.90 4.00 20.67
C SER A 441 -15.41 4.14 20.45
N TRP A 442 -16.08 4.98 21.25
CA TRP A 442 -17.51 5.25 21.10
C TRP A 442 -17.83 5.90 19.75
N ASP A 443 -17.09 6.92 19.36
CA ASP A 443 -17.29 7.67 18.11
C ASP A 443 -17.05 6.81 16.87
N TRP A 444 -15.99 5.99 16.89
CA TRP A 444 -15.77 4.96 15.86
C TRP A 444 -16.96 4.00 15.78
N CYS A 445 -17.47 3.52 16.93
CA CYS A 445 -18.61 2.61 16.95
C CYS A 445 -19.84 3.25 16.32
N GLN A 446 -20.18 4.50 16.66
CA GLN A 446 -21.31 5.21 16.04
C GLN A 446 -21.15 5.30 14.51
N THR A 447 -19.98 5.75 14.06
CA THR A 447 -19.64 5.85 12.64
C THR A 447 -19.72 4.51 11.92
N PHE A 448 -19.28 3.44 12.59
CA PHE A 448 -19.34 2.08 12.06
C PHE A 448 -20.80 1.60 11.90
N LEU A 449 -21.64 1.83 12.91
CA LEU A 449 -23.06 1.46 12.88
C LEU A 449 -23.82 2.22 11.80
N ASP A 450 -23.62 3.54 11.71
CA ASP A 450 -24.35 4.40 10.78
C ASP A 450 -24.01 4.12 9.31
N ASN A 451 -22.73 3.89 9.01
CA ASN A 451 -22.28 3.74 7.63
C ASN A 451 -22.45 2.32 7.09
N ASN A 452 -22.47 1.32 7.97
CA ASN A 452 -22.24 -0.05 7.53
C ASN A 452 -23.34 -1.03 7.90
N LEU A 453 -24.27 -0.68 8.80
CA LEU A 453 -25.36 -1.60 9.16
C LEU A 453 -26.74 -0.97 9.05
N SER A 454 -27.64 -1.71 8.41
CA SER A 454 -29.08 -1.48 8.53
C SER A 454 -29.62 -2.17 9.78
N LEU A 455 -29.23 -1.68 10.96
CA LEU A 455 -29.84 -2.13 12.22
C LEU A 455 -31.25 -1.52 12.36
N ASP A 456 -32.17 -2.27 12.94
CA ASP A 456 -33.43 -1.66 13.36
C ASP A 456 -33.20 -0.71 14.55
N VAL A 457 -34.13 0.24 14.75
CA VAL A 457 -34.01 1.28 15.80
C VAL A 457 -33.80 0.65 17.18
N ARG A 458 -34.47 -0.47 17.48
CA ARG A 458 -34.41 -1.12 18.78
C ARG A 458 -33.07 -1.82 19.01
N GLN A 459 -32.51 -2.45 17.97
CA GLN A 459 -31.19 -3.05 17.99
C GLN A 459 -30.12 -1.98 18.20
N SER A 460 -30.20 -0.87 17.46
CA SER A 460 -29.29 0.27 17.59
C SER A 460 -29.31 0.86 19.00
N GLU A 461 -30.50 1.17 19.56
CA GLU A 461 -30.65 1.68 20.92
C GLU A 461 -30.03 0.77 21.99
N LYS A 462 -30.27 -0.53 21.88
CA LYS A 462 -29.78 -1.52 22.84
C LYS A 462 -28.29 -1.74 22.71
N LEU A 463 -27.77 -1.81 21.49
CA LEU A 463 -26.33 -1.91 21.26
C LEU A 463 -25.60 -0.68 21.81
N ASN A 464 -26.14 0.51 21.54
CA ASN A 464 -25.64 1.76 22.11
C ASN A 464 -25.62 1.73 23.63
N LYS A 465 -26.66 1.16 24.26
CA LYS A 465 -26.66 0.96 25.71
C LYS A 465 -25.57 0.00 26.16
N VAL A 466 -25.42 -1.17 25.53
CA VAL A 466 -24.37 -2.15 25.87
C VAL A 466 -22.99 -1.51 25.82
N ILE A 467 -22.66 -0.79 24.75
CA ILE A 467 -21.34 -0.16 24.62
C ILE A 467 -21.12 0.92 25.69
N LYS A 468 -22.14 1.74 25.98
CA LYS A 468 -22.07 2.72 27.08
C LYS A 468 -21.81 2.04 28.43
N ASP A 469 -22.54 0.97 28.71
CA ASP A 469 -22.38 0.20 29.94
C ASP A 469 -20.96 -0.41 30.04
N VAL A 470 -20.38 -0.88 28.93
CA VAL A 470 -18.99 -1.38 28.89
C VAL A 470 -17.97 -0.28 29.18
N LEU A 471 -18.10 0.90 28.57
CA LEU A 471 -17.19 2.03 28.79
C LEU A 471 -17.32 2.59 30.22
N ASP A 472 -18.51 2.53 30.80
CA ASP A 472 -18.77 2.98 32.18
C ASP A 472 -18.18 2.02 33.23
N LEU A 473 -17.85 0.78 32.86
CA LEU A 473 -17.18 -0.17 33.77
C LEU A 473 -15.72 0.20 34.04
N SER A 474 -15.09 0.99 33.19
CA SER A 474 -13.65 1.29 33.28
C SER A 474 -13.26 2.09 34.55
N PRO A 475 -11.99 2.08 34.97
CA PRO A 475 -11.54 2.80 36.17
C PRO A 475 -11.63 4.32 36.03
N PRO A 476 -11.39 5.09 37.12
CA PRO A 476 -11.30 6.55 37.06
C PRO A 476 -10.36 7.05 35.95
N GLY A 477 -10.77 8.13 35.29
CA GLY A 477 -10.17 8.61 34.05
C GLY A 477 -10.85 8.02 32.81
N TYR A 478 -10.94 6.69 32.72
CA TYR A 478 -11.56 6.00 31.58
C TYR A 478 -13.08 6.17 31.53
N ASN A 479 -13.77 6.01 32.67
CA ASN A 479 -15.23 6.04 32.74
C ASN A 479 -15.84 7.42 32.54
N ASN A 480 -15.03 8.48 32.57
CA ASN A 480 -15.47 9.85 32.29
C ASN A 480 -15.45 10.18 30.78
N TRP A 481 -15.54 9.16 29.92
CA TRP A 481 -15.36 9.26 28.47
C TRP A 481 -16.31 10.24 27.77
N ARG A 482 -17.50 10.50 28.33
CA ARG A 482 -18.48 11.45 27.76
C ARG A 482 -17.94 12.88 27.66
N ILE A 483 -16.87 13.23 28.39
CA ILE A 483 -16.22 14.53 28.26
C ILE A 483 -15.66 14.78 26.85
N GLY A 484 -15.49 13.73 26.04
CA GLY A 484 -15.02 13.86 24.66
C GLY A 484 -15.98 14.56 23.71
N GLU A 485 -17.28 14.61 24.06
CA GLU A 485 -18.27 15.44 23.34
C GLU A 485 -17.92 16.93 23.43
N SER A 486 -17.25 17.35 24.50
CA SER A 486 -16.86 18.74 24.71
C SER A 486 -15.54 19.05 24.03
N ILE A 487 -15.58 20.00 23.08
CA ILE A 487 -14.37 20.61 22.50
C ILE A 487 -13.44 21.20 23.57
N GLY A 488 -13.98 21.58 24.74
CA GLY A 488 -13.19 22.09 25.86
C GLY A 488 -12.22 21.06 26.44
N SER A 489 -12.64 19.79 26.53
CA SER A 489 -11.81 18.70 27.04
C SER A 489 -10.70 18.36 26.06
N GLN A 490 -11.03 18.30 24.76
CA GLN A 490 -10.04 18.11 23.69
C GLN A 490 -9.02 19.25 23.69
N ARG A 491 -9.49 20.50 23.80
CA ARG A 491 -8.61 21.68 23.89
C ARG A 491 -7.71 21.64 25.13
N LEU A 492 -8.21 21.14 26.26
CA LEU A 492 -7.43 21.00 27.48
C LEU A 492 -6.32 19.96 27.31
N LEU A 493 -6.62 18.78 26.74
CA LEU A 493 -5.60 17.78 26.40
C LEU A 493 -4.55 18.36 25.43
N ALA A 494 -4.99 19.06 24.38
CA ALA A 494 -4.09 19.75 23.44
C ALA A 494 -3.09 20.67 24.16
N ALA A 495 -3.60 21.43 25.13
CA ALA A 495 -2.80 22.36 25.90
C ALA A 495 -1.88 21.64 26.89
N GLN A 496 -2.32 20.53 27.50
CA GLN A 496 -1.48 19.66 28.34
C GLN A 496 -0.30 19.09 27.54
N MET A 497 -0.56 18.57 26.34
CA MET A 497 0.46 18.08 25.39
C MET A 497 1.44 19.18 25.01
N ALA A 498 0.95 20.34 24.58
CA ALA A 498 1.79 21.45 24.13
C ALA A 498 2.64 22.06 25.26
N LYS A 499 2.16 22.04 26.52
CA LYS A 499 2.83 22.68 27.66
C LYS A 499 3.61 21.72 28.55
N GLY A 500 3.30 20.41 28.50
CA GLY A 500 3.81 19.41 29.43
C GLY A 500 3.47 19.76 30.88
N LYS A 501 2.19 20.09 31.14
CA LYS A 501 1.68 20.45 32.48
C LYS A 501 0.27 19.88 32.69
N PRO A 502 -0.03 19.26 33.84
CA PRO A 502 -1.30 18.58 34.07
C PRO A 502 -2.46 19.57 34.31
N SER A 503 -2.22 20.59 35.14
CA SER A 503 -3.22 21.63 35.44
C SER A 503 -2.95 22.89 34.62
N LEU A 504 -3.99 23.38 33.95
CA LEU A 504 -3.97 24.61 33.16
C LEU A 504 -5.21 25.46 33.48
N SER A 505 -5.03 26.75 33.76
CA SER A 505 -6.18 27.66 33.89
C SER A 505 -6.91 27.79 32.55
N ALA A 506 -8.23 28.00 32.55
CA ALA A 506 -9.01 28.26 31.34
C ALA A 506 -8.49 29.43 30.47
N LYS A 507 -7.80 30.43 31.06
CA LYS A 507 -7.14 31.51 30.31
C LYS A 507 -5.89 31.07 29.52
N ASN A 508 -5.43 29.85 29.76
CA ASN A 508 -4.20 29.28 29.22
C ASN A 508 -4.47 28.13 28.23
N THR A 509 -5.72 27.89 27.83
CA THR A 509 -6.05 26.91 26.80
C THR A 509 -6.12 27.60 25.44
N PHE A 510 -5.19 27.25 24.55
CA PHE A 510 -5.17 27.73 23.17
C PHE A 510 -6.01 26.79 22.30
N PRO A 511 -6.62 27.26 21.18
CA PRO A 511 -7.40 26.43 20.28
C PRO A 511 -6.48 25.52 19.45
N LEU A 512 -5.91 24.52 20.12
CA LEU A 512 -4.95 23.59 19.54
C LEU A 512 -5.57 22.23 19.26
N GLU A 513 -6.82 21.96 19.65
CA GLU A 513 -7.47 20.65 19.48
C GLU A 513 -7.39 20.10 18.03
N GLY A 514 -7.35 20.98 17.03
CA GLY A 514 -7.21 20.59 15.62
C GLY A 514 -5.95 19.76 15.31
N ILE A 515 -4.88 19.88 16.11
CA ILE A 515 -3.61 19.17 15.89
C ILE A 515 -3.68 17.65 16.08
N PHE A 516 -4.69 17.15 16.79
CA PHE A 516 -4.93 15.71 16.98
C PHE A 516 -6.38 15.33 16.68
N SER A 517 -7.17 16.25 16.10
CA SER A 517 -8.49 15.98 15.51
C SER A 517 -8.38 15.02 14.31
N ASP A 518 -9.50 14.73 13.65
CA ASP A 518 -9.52 13.77 12.53
C ASP A 518 -8.86 14.31 11.26
N GLN A 519 -8.56 15.61 11.21
CA GLN A 519 -7.78 16.24 10.14
C GLN A 519 -6.54 16.94 10.71
N PRO A 520 -5.54 16.18 11.18
CA PRO A 520 -4.29 16.77 11.64
C PRO A 520 -3.53 17.43 10.48
N PRO A 521 -2.57 18.35 10.75
CA PRO A 521 -1.77 19.02 9.71
C PRO A 521 -0.73 18.09 9.04
N TYR A 522 -0.90 16.78 9.17
CA TYR A 522 -0.05 15.72 8.66
C TYR A 522 -0.91 14.50 8.29
N ASP A 523 -0.43 13.63 7.41
CA ASP A 523 -1.14 12.41 7.02
C ASP A 523 -0.76 11.26 7.96
N LEU A 524 -1.64 10.94 8.91
CA LEU A 524 -1.58 9.75 9.75
C LEU A 524 -2.63 8.74 9.29
N ARG A 525 -2.19 7.51 8.98
CA ARG A 525 -3.05 6.38 8.65
C ARG A 525 -3.02 5.34 9.76
N THR A 526 -4.09 4.58 9.88
CA THR A 526 -4.19 3.45 10.82
C THR A 526 -3.09 2.40 10.58
N THR A 527 -2.68 2.22 9.32
CA THR A 527 -1.60 1.31 8.92
C THR A 527 -0.19 1.81 9.26
N ASP A 528 -0.04 3.08 9.65
CA ASP A 528 1.29 3.63 9.99
C ASP A 528 1.79 3.11 11.33
N ILE A 529 0.86 2.73 12.21
CA ILE A 529 1.15 2.14 13.52
C ILE A 529 1.00 0.63 13.40
N PRO A 530 2.08 -0.15 13.61
CA PRO A 530 1.99 -1.60 13.53
C PRO A 530 1.14 -2.15 14.68
N ALA A 531 0.37 -3.19 14.42
CA ALA A 531 -0.34 -3.95 15.44
C ALA A 531 0.30 -5.34 15.64
N PHE A 532 0.15 -5.90 16.82
CA PHE A 532 0.68 -7.19 17.23
C PHE A 532 -0.36 -7.91 18.07
N PHE A 533 -0.43 -9.23 17.97
CA PHE A 533 -1.28 -10.07 18.80
C PHE A 533 -0.41 -11.04 19.60
N ILE A 534 -0.73 -11.18 20.88
CA ILE A 534 -0.05 -12.06 21.82
C ILE A 534 -1.04 -13.12 22.29
N GLY A 535 -0.57 -14.36 22.34
CA GLY A 535 -1.39 -15.51 22.70
C GLY A 535 -2.15 -16.12 21.52
N GLU A 536 -3.15 -16.92 21.86
CA GLU A 536 -4.04 -17.62 20.92
C GLU A 536 -5.47 -17.12 21.12
N GLY A 537 -6.25 -17.09 20.05
CA GLY A 537 -7.64 -16.64 20.07
C GLY A 537 -8.32 -16.80 18.71
N ALA A 538 -9.63 -17.05 18.72
CA ALA A 538 -10.42 -17.30 17.52
C ALA A 538 -10.46 -16.06 16.60
N ILE A 539 -10.51 -14.85 17.17
CA ILE A 539 -10.42 -13.60 16.39
C ILE A 539 -9.09 -13.53 15.65
N LEU A 540 -7.98 -13.83 16.34
CA LEU A 540 -6.64 -13.84 15.75
C LEU A 540 -6.54 -14.88 14.62
N ASP A 541 -6.97 -16.11 14.88
CA ASP A 541 -6.95 -17.20 13.89
C ASP A 541 -7.73 -16.82 12.64
N ARG A 542 -8.88 -16.16 12.80
CA ARG A 542 -9.67 -15.68 11.67
C ARG A 542 -8.95 -14.57 10.89
N LEU A 543 -8.40 -13.58 11.57
CA LEU A 543 -7.63 -12.50 10.94
C LEU A 543 -6.43 -13.04 10.16
N GLU A 544 -5.78 -14.11 10.62
CA GLU A 544 -4.65 -14.74 9.91
C GLU A 544 -5.03 -15.38 8.56
N ILE A 545 -6.29 -15.78 8.38
CA ILE A 545 -6.77 -16.48 7.18
C ILE A 545 -7.31 -15.50 6.12
N LEU A 546 -7.69 -14.28 6.53
CA LEU A 546 -8.33 -13.31 5.64
C LEU A 546 -7.35 -12.76 4.59
N PRO A 547 -7.62 -12.88 3.27
CA PRO A 547 -6.71 -12.45 2.21
C PRO A 547 -6.20 -11.00 2.32
N ASN A 548 -7.01 -10.12 2.89
CA ASN A 548 -6.71 -8.70 3.06
C ASN A 548 -5.87 -8.42 4.33
N VAL A 549 -6.07 -9.25 5.38
CA VAL A 549 -5.35 -9.19 6.67
C VAL A 549 -4.20 -10.20 6.73
N ILE A 550 -4.02 -11.04 5.70
CA ILE A 550 -2.88 -11.95 5.59
C ILE A 550 -1.65 -11.11 5.83
N ASN A 551 -1.05 -11.48 6.95
CA ASN A 551 0.16 -10.93 7.41
C ASN A 551 1.18 -10.90 6.30
N ILE A 552 2.11 -9.97 6.40
CA ILE A 552 3.38 -10.26 5.77
C ILE A 552 3.94 -11.46 6.54
N PRO A 553 4.03 -12.67 5.94
CA PRO A 553 4.45 -13.86 6.67
C PRO A 553 5.81 -13.59 7.29
N SER A 554 6.04 -14.09 8.50
CA SER A 554 7.37 -13.96 9.11
C SER A 554 8.42 -14.53 8.16
N ARG A 555 9.66 -14.06 8.30
CA ARG A 555 10.77 -14.64 7.54
C ARG A 555 10.80 -16.16 7.69
N LYS A 556 10.55 -16.68 8.89
CA LYS A 556 10.51 -18.12 9.20
C LYS A 556 9.40 -18.85 8.45
N GLU A 557 8.23 -18.23 8.34
CA GLU A 557 7.10 -18.76 7.56
C GLU A 557 7.43 -18.80 6.07
N LEU A 558 8.01 -17.74 5.50
CA LEU A 558 8.46 -17.77 4.11
C LEU A 558 9.55 -18.81 3.84
N MET A 559 10.44 -19.05 4.80
CA MET A 559 11.41 -20.15 4.67
C MET A 559 10.70 -21.50 4.55
N LYS A 560 9.73 -21.79 5.43
CA LYS A 560 8.90 -23.00 5.33
C LYS A 560 8.13 -23.07 4.01
N ALA A 561 7.60 -21.94 3.55
CA ALA A 561 6.89 -21.86 2.28
C ALA A 561 7.81 -22.13 1.07
N LEU A 562 9.03 -21.59 1.07
CA LEU A 562 10.06 -21.90 0.07
C LEU A 562 10.41 -23.40 0.09
N GLU A 563 10.55 -24.00 1.27
CA GLU A 563 10.77 -25.45 1.42
C GLU A 563 9.58 -26.28 0.91
N PHE A 564 8.35 -25.84 1.15
CA PHE A 564 7.12 -26.43 0.61
C PHE A 564 7.18 -26.49 -0.93
N PHE A 565 7.62 -25.41 -1.57
CA PHE A 565 7.88 -25.32 -3.01
C PHE A 565 9.19 -25.99 -3.48
N LYS A 566 9.87 -26.73 -2.59
CA LYS A 566 11.13 -27.47 -2.87
C LYS A 566 12.31 -26.55 -3.24
N TYR A 567 12.31 -25.31 -2.77
CA TYR A 567 13.48 -24.44 -2.84
C TYR A 567 14.48 -24.81 -1.74
N GLN A 568 15.76 -24.70 -2.06
CA GLN A 568 16.85 -24.98 -1.12
C GLN A 568 17.69 -23.72 -0.88
N ARG A 569 18.07 -23.51 0.38
CA ARG A 569 18.94 -22.40 0.78
C ARG A 569 20.34 -22.60 0.22
N ASN A 570 20.82 -21.62 -0.54
CA ASN A 570 22.18 -21.64 -1.07
C ASN A 570 23.15 -20.97 -0.08
N LYS A 571 23.93 -21.79 0.66
CA LYS A 571 24.86 -21.30 1.69
C LYS A 571 25.99 -20.40 1.16
N SER A 572 26.36 -20.53 -0.13
CA SER A 572 27.36 -19.69 -0.79
C SER A 572 26.75 -18.52 -1.59
N GLY A 573 25.42 -18.47 -1.70
CA GLY A 573 24.65 -17.45 -2.41
C GLY A 573 23.91 -16.53 -1.45
N GLY A 574 24.44 -15.34 -1.22
CA GLY A 574 23.79 -14.29 -0.46
C GLY A 574 24.77 -13.16 -0.18
N LYS A 575 24.37 -11.91 -0.44
CA LYS A 575 25.17 -10.73 -0.09
C LYS A 575 24.43 -9.90 0.95
N GLY A 576 25.13 -9.56 2.03
CA GLY A 576 24.62 -8.67 3.08
C GLY A 576 23.37 -9.20 3.81
N SER A 577 22.31 -8.39 3.76
CA SER A 577 21.05 -8.55 4.48
C SER A 577 20.07 -9.55 3.85
N HIS A 578 20.46 -10.32 2.83
CA HIS A 578 19.57 -11.26 2.11
C HIS A 578 20.17 -12.66 1.97
N GLU A 579 19.31 -13.66 1.80
CA GLU A 579 19.64 -15.07 1.56
C GLU A 579 19.04 -15.55 0.25
N LYS A 580 19.83 -16.26 -0.57
CA LYS A 580 19.35 -16.79 -1.85
C LYS A 580 18.82 -18.21 -1.66
N TRP A 581 17.61 -18.44 -2.17
CA TRP A 581 16.94 -19.72 -2.24
C TRP A 581 16.78 -20.11 -3.70
N THR A 582 17.09 -21.36 -4.06
CA THR A 582 17.04 -21.83 -5.45
C THR A 582 16.11 -23.03 -5.58
N GLY A 583 15.21 -22.97 -6.55
CA GLY A 583 14.29 -24.06 -6.90
C GLY A 583 14.88 -25.06 -7.89
N ARG A 584 14.16 -26.17 -8.13
CA ARG A 584 14.52 -27.18 -9.14
C ARG A 584 14.47 -26.64 -10.57
N ASP A 585 13.64 -25.63 -10.78
CA ASP A 585 13.49 -24.84 -12.00
C ASP A 585 14.66 -23.87 -12.26
N LYS A 586 15.70 -23.87 -11.40
CA LYS A 586 16.84 -22.94 -11.39
C LYS A 586 16.45 -21.48 -11.14
N ARG A 587 15.18 -21.17 -10.85
CA ARG A 587 14.77 -19.83 -10.43
C ARG A 587 15.27 -19.60 -9.01
N ALA A 588 15.62 -18.35 -8.71
CA ALA A 588 16.11 -17.97 -7.41
C ALA A 588 15.23 -16.91 -6.78
N PHE A 589 14.94 -17.08 -5.49
CA PHE A 589 14.24 -16.10 -4.67
C PHE A 589 15.22 -15.53 -3.63
N SER A 590 15.24 -14.22 -3.47
CA SER A 590 16.09 -13.56 -2.46
C SER A 590 15.24 -13.17 -1.26
N LEU A 591 15.41 -13.88 -0.15
CA LEU A 591 14.68 -13.63 1.09
C LEU A 591 15.51 -12.70 2.00
N PRO A 592 14.98 -11.54 2.44
CA PRO A 592 15.65 -10.70 3.43
C PRO A 592 15.90 -11.44 4.74
N LYS A 593 16.93 -11.03 5.47
CA LYS A 593 17.24 -11.49 6.83
C LYS A 593 16.49 -10.70 7.91
N LYS A 594 16.00 -9.49 7.56
CA LYS A 594 15.17 -8.64 8.41
C LYS A 594 13.80 -9.30 8.60
N ASP A 595 13.27 -9.25 9.82
CA ASP A 595 11.92 -9.67 10.18
C ASP A 595 11.22 -8.46 10.84
N PRO A 596 9.91 -8.21 10.60
CA PRO A 596 9.10 -8.83 9.55
C PRO A 596 9.67 -8.55 8.15
N ILE A 597 9.40 -9.43 7.20
CA ILE A 597 9.59 -9.07 5.80
C ILE A 597 8.57 -7.98 5.39
N SER A 598 8.79 -7.30 4.28
CA SER A 598 7.88 -6.23 3.82
C SER A 598 6.71 -6.79 3.02
N ARG A 599 5.57 -6.07 2.98
CA ARG A 599 4.36 -6.45 2.21
C ARG A 599 4.72 -6.78 0.76
N ARG A 600 5.68 -6.04 0.23
CA ARG A 600 6.16 -6.19 -1.13
C ARG A 600 7.06 -7.41 -1.33
N VAL A 601 7.90 -7.79 -0.35
CA VAL A 601 8.65 -9.06 -0.42
C VAL A 601 7.69 -10.24 -0.43
N PHE A 602 6.62 -10.18 0.36
CA PHE A 602 5.58 -11.18 0.29
C PHE A 602 4.83 -11.15 -1.05
N GLN A 603 4.49 -9.98 -1.58
CA GLN A 603 3.92 -9.89 -2.92
C GLN A 603 4.86 -10.48 -3.99
N THR A 604 6.16 -10.18 -3.93
CA THR A 604 7.17 -10.77 -4.82
C THR A 604 7.25 -12.29 -4.66
N PHE A 605 7.08 -12.81 -3.44
CA PHE A 605 6.98 -14.25 -3.21
C PHE A 605 5.75 -14.84 -3.90
N LEU A 606 4.57 -14.22 -3.73
CA LEU A 606 3.33 -14.64 -4.38
C LEU A 606 3.46 -14.61 -5.91
N ASP A 607 3.96 -13.51 -6.46
CA ASP A 607 4.23 -13.34 -7.89
C ASP A 607 5.23 -14.41 -8.39
N HIS A 608 6.28 -14.68 -7.61
CA HIS A 608 7.30 -15.68 -7.94
C HIS A 608 6.70 -17.07 -8.12
N PHE A 609 5.72 -17.45 -7.28
CA PHE A 609 5.00 -18.72 -7.40
C PHE A 609 3.72 -18.64 -8.23
N SER A 610 3.37 -17.46 -8.75
CA SER A 610 2.17 -17.23 -9.55
C SER A 610 0.88 -17.64 -8.82
N ILE A 611 0.88 -17.41 -7.51
CA ILE A 611 -0.26 -17.63 -6.60
C ILE A 611 -0.76 -16.28 -6.10
N ASP A 612 -2.04 -16.20 -5.74
CA ASP A 612 -2.58 -15.02 -5.07
C ASP A 612 -2.55 -15.16 -3.55
N LYS A 613 -2.89 -14.07 -2.84
CA LYS A 613 -2.94 -14.05 -1.38
C LYS A 613 -3.91 -15.11 -0.82
N LYS A 614 -5.09 -15.25 -1.45
CA LYS A 614 -6.13 -16.18 -1.00
C LYS A 614 -5.66 -17.63 -1.13
N GLU A 615 -5.05 -17.97 -2.27
CA GLU A 615 -4.44 -19.27 -2.53
C GLU A 615 -3.31 -19.55 -1.54
N TYR A 616 -2.47 -18.56 -1.23
CA TYR A 616 -1.44 -18.72 -0.21
C TYR A 616 -2.01 -19.07 1.17
N ALA A 617 -3.00 -18.31 1.67
CA ALA A 617 -3.62 -18.61 2.96
C ALA A 617 -4.28 -19.99 2.97
N GLN A 618 -5.10 -20.29 1.97
CA GLN A 618 -5.97 -21.47 1.99
C GLN A 618 -5.21 -22.77 1.65
N ASN A 619 -4.25 -22.73 0.74
CA ASN A 619 -3.67 -23.95 0.18
C ASN A 619 -2.24 -24.23 0.62
N ILE A 620 -1.51 -23.21 1.07
CA ILE A 620 -0.09 -23.29 1.42
C ILE A 620 0.09 -23.09 2.91
N ARG A 621 -0.35 -21.96 3.46
CA ARG A 621 -0.14 -21.57 4.86
C ARG A 621 -0.65 -22.62 5.85
N LEU A 622 -1.83 -23.20 5.60
CA LEU A 622 -2.41 -24.29 6.41
C LEU A 622 -1.57 -25.59 6.42
N LYS A 623 -0.58 -25.73 5.53
CA LYS A 623 0.26 -26.92 5.38
C LYS A 623 1.72 -26.70 5.85
N LEU A 624 2.09 -25.49 6.29
CA LEU A 624 3.44 -25.11 6.77
C LEU A 624 3.59 -25.32 8.28
#